data_AF-A0A1U7JAS6-F1
#
_entry.id   AF-A0A1U7JAS6-F1
#
_cell.length_a   1.000
_cell.length_b   1.000
_cell.length_c   1.000
_cell.angle_alpha   90.00
_cell.angle_beta   90.00
_cell.angle_gamma   90.00
#
_symmetry.space_group_name_H-M   'P 1'
#
loop_
_entity.id
_entity.type
_entity.pdbx_description
1 polymer ?
#
loop_
_entity_poly.entity_id
_entity_poly.type
_entity_poly.pdbx_seq_one_letter_code
_entity_poly.pdbx_strand_id
1 'polypeptide(L)' 'MFAPMVLLVRNIMGTPKFNKLRGQAIALHSKTITNFCNRFGIDSKERQALIRKAKANGQRLGFLA' A
#
# COMPACT_ATOMS: atom_id res chain seq x y z
N MET A 1 -14.38 -2.12 0.47
CA MET A 1 -14.83 -0.78 0.00
C MET A 1 -13.70 0.13 -0.52
N PHE A 2 -12.43 -0.30 -0.54
CA PHE A 2 -11.29 0.53 -0.96
C PHE A 2 -11.09 0.59 -2.49
N ALA A 3 -11.47 -0.47 -3.20
CA ALA A 3 -11.19 -0.63 -4.62
C ALA A 3 -11.83 0.40 -5.58
N PRO A 4 -13.09 0.84 -5.42
CA PRO A 4 -13.71 1.79 -6.36
C PRO A 4 -13.13 3.21 -6.23
N MET A 5 -12.74 3.62 -5.03
CA MET A 5 -12.19 4.96 -4.78
C MET A 5 -10.79 5.11 -5.42
N VAL A 6 -9.98 4.06 -5.42
CA VAL A 6 -8.64 4.08 -6.02
C VAL A 6 -8.71 4.11 -7.55
N LEU A 7 -9.73 3.49 -8.16
CA LEU A 7 -9.97 3.54 -9.61
C LEU A 7 -10.39 4.94 -10.08
N LEU A 8 -11.27 5.63 -9.34
CA LEU A 8 -11.70 7.00 -9.65
C LEU A 8 -10.54 8.00 -9.57
N VAL A 9 -9.71 7.91 -8.54
CA VAL A 9 -8.58 8.81 -8.33
C VAL A 9 -7.50 8.65 -9.41
N ARG A 10 -7.37 7.46 -10.02
CA ARG A 10 -6.41 7.17 -11.09
C ARG A 10 -6.76 7.84 -12.42
N ASN A 11 -8.05 8.02 -12.73
CA ASN A 11 -8.48 8.69 -13.96
C ASN A 11 -8.31 10.22 -13.94
N ILE A 12 -8.16 10.84 -12.76
CA ILE A 12 -8.22 12.31 -12.61
C ILE A 12 -6.83 12.97 -12.62
N MET A 13 -5.76 12.26 -12.26
CA MET A 13 -4.53 12.93 -11.75
C MET A 13 -3.31 12.99 -12.69
N GLY A 14 -3.30 12.24 -13.80
CA GLY A 14 -2.14 12.14 -14.69
C GLY A 14 -0.97 11.31 -14.12
N THR A 15 -0.19 10.69 -14.99
CA THR A 15 0.84 9.67 -14.68
C THR A 15 1.98 10.13 -13.72
N PRO A 16 2.58 11.33 -13.83
CA PRO A 16 3.72 11.70 -12.97
C PRO A 16 3.33 12.04 -11.53
N LYS A 17 2.21 12.75 -11.32
CA LYS A 17 1.68 13.05 -9.98
C LYS A 17 1.14 11.80 -9.30
N PHE A 18 0.51 10.92 -10.08
CA PHE A 18 0.06 9.62 -9.61
C PHE A 18 1.22 8.75 -9.11
N ASN A 19 2.35 8.67 -9.82
CA ASN A 19 3.50 7.89 -9.38
C ASN A 19 4.13 8.40 -8.07
N LYS A 20 4.18 9.73 -7.88
CA LYS A 20 4.68 10.33 -6.63
C LYS A 20 3.74 10.05 -5.45
N LEU A 21 2.45 10.26 -5.63
CA LEU A 21 1.44 9.96 -4.61
C LEU A 21 1.36 8.46 -4.31
N ARG A 22 1.56 7.61 -5.31
CA ARG A 22 1.68 6.16 -5.16
C ARG A 22 2.84 5.79 -4.24
N GLY A 23 4.03 6.35 -4.49
CA GLY A 23 5.20 6.12 -3.63
C GLY A 23 4.96 6.54 -2.18
N GLN A 24 4.35 7.71 -1.98
CA GLN A 24 4.00 8.23 -0.64
C GLN A 24 2.93 7.36 0.06
N ALA A 25 1.89 6.93 -0.66
CA ALA A 25 0.84 6.08 -0.13
C ALA A 25 1.37 4.69 0.27
N ILE A 26 2.24 4.09 -0.54
CA ILE A 26 2.87 2.80 -0.22
C ILE A 26 3.76 2.91 1.03
N ALA A 27 4.54 4.00 1.13
CA ALA A 27 5.38 4.26 2.29
C ALA A 27 4.54 4.44 3.57
N LEU A 28 3.45 5.22 3.49
CA LEU A 28 2.52 5.42 4.60
C LEU A 28 1.87 4.10 5.02
N HIS A 29 1.39 3.30 4.07
CA HIS A 29 0.75 2.02 4.34
C HIS A 29 1.72 1.03 5.01
N SER A 30 2.97 0.98 4.55
CA SER A 30 4.02 0.14 5.16
C SER A 30 4.35 0.59 6.59
N LYS A 31 4.29 1.90 6.87
CA LYS A 31 4.45 2.46 8.21
C LYS A 31 3.27 2.10 9.12
N THR A 32 2.03 2.13 8.62
CA THR A 32 0.85 1.68 9.38
C THR A 32 0.95 0.20 9.75
N ILE A 33 1.35 -0.67 8.81
CA ILE A 33 1.57 -2.10 9.09
C ILE A 33 2.66 -2.28 10.14
N THR A 34 3.76 -1.51 10.04
CA THR A 34 4.85 -1.55 11.02
C THR A 34 4.39 -1.11 12.41
N ASN A 35 3.66 -0.01 12.50
CA ASN A 35 3.13 0.50 13.77
C ASN A 35 2.13 -0.47 14.41
N PHE A 36 1.27 -1.10 13.60
CA PHE A 36 0.39 -2.16 14.06
C PHE A 36 1.22 -3.32 14.64
N CYS A 37 2.17 -3.85 13.87
CA CYS A 37 3.01 -4.96 14.33
C CYS A 37 3.77 -4.63 15.62
N ASN A 38 4.32 -3.42 15.74
CA ASN A 38 5.03 -2.97 16.94
C ASN A 38 4.09 -2.84 18.15
N ARG A 39 2.84 -2.41 17.96
CA ARG A 39 1.86 -2.28 19.04
C ARG A 39 1.42 -3.63 19.60
N PHE A 40 1.37 -4.65 18.75
CA PHE A 40 0.96 -6.00 19.11
C PHE A 40 2.13 -6.96 19.39
N GLY A 41 3.38 -6.47 19.35
CA GLY A 41 4.57 -7.30 19.61
C GLY A 41 4.83 -8.36 18.52
N ILE A 42 4.34 -8.15 17.30
CA ILE A 42 4.50 -9.08 16.18
C ILE A 42 5.97 -9.10 15.73
N ASP A 43 6.49 -10.30 15.50
CA ASP A 43 7.87 -10.50 15.09
C ASP A 43 8.18 -9.81 13.74
N SER A 44 9.43 -9.36 13.62
CA SER A 44 9.95 -8.66 12.46
C SER A 44 9.78 -9.45 11.14
N LYS A 45 9.87 -10.79 11.19
CA LYS A 45 9.71 -11.68 10.04
C LYS A 45 8.26 -11.75 9.58
N GLU A 46 7.32 -11.84 10.51
CA GLU A 46 5.89 -11.86 10.21
C GLU A 46 5.41 -10.50 9.68
N ARG A 47 5.87 -9.40 10.29
CA ARG A 47 5.64 -8.04 9.77
C ARG A 47 6.08 -7.92 8.31
N GLN A 48 7.26 -8.42 7.97
CA GLN A 48 7.75 -8.33 6.59
C GLN A 48 6.99 -9.25 5.63
N ALA A 49 6.51 -10.40 6.10
CA ALA A 49 5.60 -11.26 5.33
C ALA A 49 4.25 -10.56 5.05
N LEU A 50 3.70 -9.84 6.03
CA LEU A 50 2.47 -9.04 5.86
C LEU A 50 2.66 -7.90 4.85
N ILE A 51 3.78 -7.18 4.91
CA ILE A 51 4.13 -6.14 3.93
C ILE A 51 4.26 -6.74 2.52
N ARG A 52 4.90 -7.90 2.38
CA ARG A 52 5.01 -8.60 1.09
C ARG A 52 3.65 -9.04 0.56
N LYS A 53 2.76 -9.57 1.41
CA LYS A 53 1.38 -9.91 1.03
C LYS A 53 0.60 -8.68 0.59
N ALA A 54 0.70 -7.56 1.32
CA ALA A 54 0.06 -6.30 0.94
C ALA A 54 0.56 -5.79 -0.42
N LYS A 55 1.87 -5.86 -0.68
CA LYS A 55 2.46 -5.51 -1.98
C LYS A 55 1.98 -6.44 -3.11
N ALA A 56 1.99 -7.76 -2.90
CA ALA A 56 1.52 -8.73 -3.89
C ALA A 56 0.03 -8.52 -4.23
N ASN A 57 -0.79 -8.23 -3.22
CA ASN A 57 -2.21 -7.89 -3.43
C ASN A 57 -2.38 -6.59 -4.20
N GLY A 58 -1.59 -5.55 -3.90
CA GLY A 58 -1.59 -4.30 -4.65
C GLY A 58 -1.20 -4.48 -6.12
N GLN A 59 -0.27 -5.39 -6.42
CA GLN A 59 0.10 -5.77 -7.79
C GLN A 59 -1.04 -6.51 -8.48
N ARG A 60 -1.64 -7.51 -7.81
CA ARG A 60 -2.73 -8.32 -8.37
C ARG A 60 -3.99 -7.50 -8.67
N LEU A 61 -4.26 -6.48 -7.87
CA LEU A 61 -5.40 -5.56 -8.04
C LEU A 61 -5.12 -4.40 -9.00
N GLY A 62 -3.92 -4.33 -9.61
CA GLY A 62 -3.56 -3.28 -10.58
C GLY A 62 -3.27 -1.91 -9.97
N PHE A 63 -3.12 -1.81 -8.64
CA PHE A 63 -2.74 -0.58 -7.92
C PHE A 63 -1.22 -0.31 -7.93
N LEU A 64 -0.43 -1.30 -8.36
CA LEU A 64 1.03 -1.22 -8.48
C LEU A 64 1.52 -1.40 -9.93
N ALA A 65 0.73 -0.97 -10.92
CA ALA A 65 1.19 -0.76 -12.29
C ALA A 65 1.98 0.55 -12.35
#